data_AF-A0A1L6MVI4-F1
#
_entry.id   AF-A0A1L6MVI4-F1
#
_cell.length_a   1.000
_cell.length_b   1.000
_cell.length_c   1.000
_cell.angle_alpha   90.00
_cell.angle_beta   90.00
_cell.angle_gamma   90.00
#
_symmetry.space_group_name_H-M   'P 1'
#
loop_
_entity.id
_entity.type
_entity.pdbx_description
1 polymer ?
#
loop_
_entity_poly.entity_id
_entity_poly.type
_entity_poly.pdbx_seq_one_letter_code
_entity_poly.pdbx_strand_id
1 'polypeptide(L)' 'MPALSPLEIRDEPLIIGRNEACHLVLQDKKVSAAHCEVVATKQGVCLRDLTSNNGFFVGSI' A
#
# COMPACT_ATOMS: atom_id res chain seq x y z
N MET A 1 13.17 -16.39 -7.39
CA MET A 1 12.43 -15.65 -6.36
C MET A 1 13.03 -14.26 -6.32
N PRO A 2 12.48 -13.23 -7.00
CA PRO A 2 13.03 -11.89 -6.83
C PRO A 2 12.80 -11.48 -5.37
N ALA A 3 13.89 -11.12 -4.68
CA ALA A 3 13.80 -10.57 -3.34
C ALA A 3 13.04 -9.24 -3.46
N LEU A 4 11.88 -9.15 -2.83
CA LEU A 4 11.20 -7.86 -2.67
C LEU A 4 12.14 -6.97 -1.86
N SER A 5 12.55 -5.84 -2.44
CA SER A 5 13.31 -4.84 -1.70
C SER A 5 12.40 -4.24 -0.62
N PRO A 6 12.83 -4.22 0.65
CA PRO A 6 12.07 -3.58 1.71
C PRO A 6 11.85 -2.11 1.37
N LEU A 7 10.60 -1.68 1.38
CA LEU A 7 10.23 -0.29 1.12
C LEU A 7 10.18 0.47 2.45
N GLU A 8 10.96 1.53 2.56
CA GLU A 8 10.97 2.39 3.76
C GLU A 8 9.75 3.30 3.77
N ILE A 9 8.98 3.28 4.86
CA ILE A 9 7.84 4.18 5.05
C ILE A 9 8.35 5.52 5.57
N ARG A 10 8.07 6.59 4.83
CA ARG A 10 8.50 7.96 5.15
C ARG A 10 7.27 8.86 5.37
N ASP A 11 7.49 10.13 5.65
CA ASP A 11 6.42 11.12 5.76
C ASP A 11 5.70 11.41 4.43
N GLU A 12 6.25 10.90 3.33
CA GLU A 12 5.63 10.93 2.01
C GLU A 12 4.64 9.76 1.83
N PRO A 13 3.42 9.99 1.30
CA PRO A 13 2.42 8.94 1.17
C PRO A 13 2.82 7.91 0.11
N LEU A 14 3.05 6.68 0.55
CA LEU A 14 3.29 5.53 -0.30
C LEU A 14 1.97 4.92 -0.75
N ILE A 15 1.61 5.18 -2.00
CA ILE A 15 0.47 4.53 -2.65
C ILE A 15 0.83 3.10 -3.07
N ILE A 16 0.01 2.15 -2.63
CA ILE A 16 0.05 0.74 -2.99
C ILE A 16 -1.16 0.45 -3.89
N GLY A 17 -0.92 -0.22 -5.01
CA GLY A 17 -1.99 -0.52 -5.95
C GLY A 17 -1.51 -1.32 -7.15
N ARG A 18 -2.41 -1.59 -8.09
CA ARG A 18 -2.10 -2.30 -9.34
C ARG A 18 -1.58 -1.36 -10.44
N ASN A 19 -1.81 -0.06 -10.31
CA ASN A 19 -1.38 0.92 -11.29
C ASN A 19 0.15 1.06 -11.27
N GLU A 20 0.79 1.20 -12.43
CA GLU A 20 2.23 1.45 -12.55
C GLU A 20 2.65 2.80 -11.96
N ALA A 21 1.69 3.72 -11.77
CA ALA A 21 1.90 4.98 -11.06
C ALA A 21 2.00 4.83 -9.52
N CYS A 22 1.77 3.64 -8.96
CA CYS A 22 1.90 3.38 -7.53
C CYS A 22 3.36 3.16 -7.12
N HIS A 23 3.70 3.50 -5.88
CA HIS A 23 5.04 3.26 -5.33
C HIS A 23 5.31 1.77 -5.14
N LEU A 24 4.27 1.02 -4.73
CA LEU A 24 4.31 -0.43 -4.68
C LEU A 24 3.24 -0.97 -5.64
N VAL A 25 3.72 -1.54 -6.74
CA VAL A 25 2.86 -2.12 -7.79
C VAL A 25 2.63 -3.59 -7.48
N LEU A 26 1.37 -3.95 -7.20
CA LEU A 26 0.96 -5.33 -6.99
C LEU A 26 0.27 -5.86 -8.26
N GLN A 27 0.84 -6.90 -8.87
CA GLN A 27 0.28 -7.54 -10.06
C GLN A 27 -0.82 -8.56 -9.73
N ASP A 28 -1.82 -8.13 -8.95
CA ASP A 28 -2.98 -8.96 -8.62
C ASP A 28 -4.28 -8.31 -9.11
N LYS A 29 -5.16 -9.10 -9.73
CA LYS A 29 -6.45 -8.63 -10.25
C LYS A 29 -7.41 -8.18 -9.15
N LYS A 30 -7.24 -8.64 -7.91
CA LYS A 30 -8.03 -8.27 -6.74
C LYS A 30 -7.60 -6.92 -6.14
N VAL A 31 -6.44 -6.39 -6.52
CA VAL A 31 -5.93 -5.11 -6.05
C VAL A 31 -6.47 -3.98 -6.95
N SER A 32 -6.96 -2.91 -6.33
CA SER A 32 -7.45 -1.72 -7.02
C SER A 32 -6.30 -0.94 -7.66
N ALA A 33 -6.60 -0.08 -8.65
CA ALA A 33 -5.59 0.74 -9.32
C ALA A 33 -4.77 1.57 -8.31
N ALA A 34 -5.45 2.27 -7.40
CA ALA A 34 -4.90 2.73 -6.13
C ALA A 34 -5.73 2.07 -5.03
N HIS A 35 -5.10 1.29 -4.15
CA HIS A 35 -5.81 0.46 -3.18
C HIS A 35 -5.72 1.04 -1.78
N CYS A 36 -4.50 1.33 -1.33
CA CYS A 36 -4.27 1.98 -0.05
C CYS A 36 -3.06 2.90 -0.12
N GLU A 37 -2.99 3.86 0.80
CA GLU A 37 -1.81 4.67 1.05
C GLU A 37 -1.28 4.43 2.45
N VAL A 38 0.04 4.51 2.58
CA VAL A 38 0.76 4.35 3.84
C VAL A 38 1.64 5.57 4.05
N VAL A 39 1.55 6.21 5.21
CA VAL A 39 2.33 7.40 5.53
C VAL A 39 2.87 7.31 6.95
N ALA A 40 4.15 7.63 7.13
CA ALA A 40 4.73 7.79 8.46
C ALA A 40 4.28 9.13 9.04
N THR A 41 3.67 9.07 10.21
CA THR A 41 3.29 10.25 11.00
C THR A 41 4.17 10.31 12.25
N LYS A 42 4.15 11.46 12.94
CA LYS A 42 4.86 11.62 14.22
C LYS A 42 4.42 10.63 15.31
N GLN A 43 3.26 10.00 15.16
CA GLN A 43 2.68 9.06 16.12
C GLN A 43 2.81 7.60 15.67
N GLY A 44 3.41 7.33 14.51
CA GLY A 44 3.52 5.99 13.94
C GLY A 44 3.07 5.94 12.48
N VAL A 45 2.83 4.74 11.96
CA VAL A 45 2.41 4.53 10.56
C VAL A 45 0.90 4.64 10.46
N CYS A 46 0.41 5.54 9.60
CA CYS A 46 -0.99 5.64 9.24
C CYS A 46 -1.22 4.91 7.92
N LEU A 47 -2.24 4.05 7.89
CA LEU A 47 -2.65 3.31 6.71
C LEU A 47 -4.08 3.73 6.37
N ARG A 48 -4.29 4.22 5.14
CA ARG A 48 -5.59 4.69 4.67
C ARG A 48 -6.01 3.90 3.44
N ASP A 49 -7.24 3.44 3.45
CA ASP A 49 -7.89 2.85 2.28
C ASP A 49 -8.26 3.92 1.26
N LEU A 50 -7.94 3.70 -0.01
CA LEU A 50 -8.24 4.61 -1.11
C LEU A 50 -9.37 4.06 -1.99
N THR A 51 -10.50 3.72 -1.37
CA THR A 51 -11.70 3.19 -2.07
C THR A 51 -11.41 1.84 -2.71
N SER A 52 -10.81 0.92 -1.95
CA SER A 52 -10.55 -0.41 -2.46
C SER A 52 -11.86 -1.20 -2.65
N ASN A 53 -11.96 -1.97 -3.74
CA ASN A 53 -13.18 -2.78 -4.00
C ASN A 53 -13.33 -3.94 -3.01
N ASN A 54 -12.24 -4.39 -2.39
CA ASN A 54 -12.20 -5.54 -1.49
C ASN A 54 -12.00 -5.17 -0.01
N GLY A 55 -11.90 -3.87 0.32
CA GLY A 55 -11.45 -3.41 1.62
C GLY A 55 -9.96 -3.69 1.88
N PHE A 56 -9.43 -3.14 2.97
CA PHE A 56 -8.09 -3.46 3.48
C PHE A 56 -8.18 -4.17 4.83
N PHE A 57 -7.21 -5.02 5.13
CA PHE A 57 -7.10 -5.72 6.41
C PHE A 57 -5.69 -5.52 6.99
N VAL A 58 -5.60 -5.22 8.30
CA VAL A 58 -4.34 -5.13 9.04
C VAL A 58 -4.38 -6.10 10.21
N GLY A 59 -3.40 -7.00 10.26
CA GLY A 59 -3.27 -8.03 11.29
C GLY A 59 -3.17 -9.43 10.71
N SER A 60 -3.30 -10.43 11.59
CA SER A 60 -3.42 -11.85 11.23
C SER A 60 -4.78 -12.36 11.71
N ILE A 61 -5.37 -13.27 10.93
CA ILE A 61 -6.33 -14.24 11.48
C ILE A 61 -5.60 -15.35 12.21
#